data_AF-A0A978UJ06-F1
#
_entry.id   AF-A0A978UJ06-F1
#
_cell.length_a   1.000
_cell.length_b   1.000
_cell.length_c   1.000
_cell.angle_alpha   90.00
_cell.angle_beta   90.00
_cell.angle_gamma   90.00
#
_symmetry.space_group_name_H-M   'P 1'
#
loop_
_entity.id
_entity.type
_entity.pdbx_description
1 polymer ?
#
loop_
_entity_poly.entity_id
_entity_poly.type
_entity_poly.pdbx_seq_one_letter_code
_entity_poly.pdbx_strand_id
1 'polypeptide(L)'
;MAQASGSSDGGDGSASGVVSGVLEVADRGIGEGGRTVLSEVSKPHTQLQLSTTISDGGDQTGQRLTSTESRQASIATGEYNDVHVSVDDDHSPGGDNLRKVSLLPLVFLIFYEVSGGPFGTEDSVNAAGPLLALLGFLVFPLIWSVPEALITAEMGTMFPENGGYVVWVSSALGPLWGFQLGWMKWLSGVIDNALYPVLFLDYLKSGIPALADGFPRTMAVLALTAFLTYMNYRGLTIVGWTAVLLGIFSMLPFVVMGFVAIPKYNTSRWLVVDLHNVDWNLYINTLFWNLNYWDSISTLAEEVENPKRTLPKALLYAVILVVLGYFFPLLIGTGAVPLHRDLWTDGYFSDIAKIVGGVWLRWWIQAAAAMSNMGMFVAEMSSDSFQLLGMAERGMLPEFFAKRSRYGTPLIGILFSASGVVLLSWLSFQEIIAAENFLYCSGMFLEFIAFIQLRIKRPAASRPYKIPIGTVGAILICIPPTILICVVVALSSLKIMVKLIVPTVKIDLEPGILLAKSGVKSLVSLADGVVDLGLAVTIEYDMSLHKLEEFEEHAAKVKTLKKAPSDENLLILYGLYKQSTVGPVNTSRPGIFNLRDRAKWDAWKAVEAKSKDEAMSDYITKVKQLLEEDAASA
;
A
#
# COMPACT_ATOMS: atom_id res chain seq x y z
N MET A 1 -3.94 -48.75 -36.13
CA MET A 1 -4.37 -47.90 -37.26
C MET A 1 -3.94 -46.48 -36.92
N ALA A 2 -3.07 -45.77 -37.65
CA ALA A 2 -2.20 -46.09 -38.80
C ALA A 2 -0.85 -45.32 -38.57
N GLN A 3 0.34 -45.63 -39.11
CA GLN A 3 0.80 -45.67 -40.51
C GLN A 3 0.43 -44.40 -41.32
N ALA A 4 1.31 -43.72 -42.09
CA ALA A 4 2.79 -43.75 -42.27
C ALA A 4 3.19 -42.43 -43.05
N SER A 5 4.42 -42.08 -43.51
CA SER A 5 5.81 -42.62 -43.48
C SER A 5 6.78 -41.56 -44.09
N GLY A 6 8.05 -41.52 -43.63
CA GLY A 6 9.20 -40.89 -44.35
C GLY A 6 9.96 -39.82 -43.53
N SER A 7 11.29 -39.74 -43.41
CA SER A 7 12.47 -39.97 -44.30
C SER A 7 12.91 -38.69 -45.07
N SER A 8 14.19 -38.29 -45.12
CA SER A 8 15.43 -38.81 -44.49
C SER A 8 16.59 -37.79 -44.57
N ASP A 9 17.74 -38.15 -43.96
CA ASP A 9 19.12 -37.67 -44.21
C ASP A 9 19.57 -36.30 -43.62
N GLY A 10 20.84 -36.15 -43.17
CA GLY A 10 21.87 -37.19 -42.96
C GLY A 10 23.26 -36.63 -42.59
N GLY A 11 24.02 -37.40 -41.77
CA GLY A 11 25.45 -37.19 -41.48
C GLY A 11 25.82 -36.16 -40.38
N ASP A 12 26.93 -36.31 -39.64
CA ASP A 12 27.77 -37.51 -39.46
C ASP A 12 28.70 -37.44 -38.22
N GLY A 13 29.01 -38.60 -37.62
CA GLY A 13 30.16 -38.88 -36.72
C GLY A 13 30.30 -38.15 -35.35
N SER A 14 30.90 -38.74 -34.29
CA SER A 14 31.29 -40.14 -34.05
C SER A 14 31.60 -40.39 -32.54
N ALA A 15 31.61 -41.67 -32.11
CA ALA A 15 32.31 -42.33 -30.96
C ALA A 15 32.72 -41.52 -29.69
N SER A 16 32.61 -41.99 -28.44
CA SER A 16 32.31 -43.31 -27.80
C SER A 16 31.96 -43.07 -26.31
N GLY A 17 31.54 -44.01 -25.44
CA GLY A 17 31.20 -45.44 -25.59
C GLY A 17 31.73 -46.30 -24.42
N VAL A 18 30.82 -46.92 -23.63
CA VAL A 18 31.08 -47.91 -22.53
C VAL A 18 31.75 -47.30 -21.27
N VAL A 19 31.25 -47.32 -20.01
CA VAL A 19 30.36 -48.18 -19.15
C VAL A 19 31.12 -49.17 -18.23
N SER A 20 30.66 -49.25 -16.96
CA SER A 20 31.14 -50.11 -15.84
C SER A 20 32.37 -49.59 -15.05
N GLY A 21 32.42 -49.63 -13.70
CA GLY A 21 31.34 -49.91 -12.72
C GLY A 21 31.79 -50.23 -11.26
N VAL A 22 30.80 -50.29 -10.36
CA VAL A 22 30.70 -51.21 -9.18
C VAL A 22 31.43 -50.91 -7.82
N LEU A 23 30.62 -50.98 -6.73
CA LEU A 23 30.87 -51.22 -5.28
C LEU A 23 31.67 -50.25 -4.35
N GLU A 24 30.90 -49.44 -3.60
CA GLU A 24 30.75 -49.39 -2.12
C GLU A 24 31.70 -50.18 -1.16
N VAL A 25 32.41 -49.43 -0.28
CA VAL A 25 32.96 -49.76 1.08
C VAL A 25 33.16 -48.38 1.78
N ALA A 26 32.87 -47.99 3.03
CA ALA A 26 32.48 -48.54 4.34
C ALA A 26 33.51 -48.17 5.47
N ASP A 27 33.12 -47.17 6.29
CA ASP A 27 33.33 -46.99 7.76
C ASP A 27 34.73 -46.72 8.42
N ARG A 28 34.68 -45.78 9.40
CA ARG A 28 35.43 -45.61 10.68
C ARG A 28 36.96 -45.45 10.86
N GLY A 29 37.29 -44.36 11.58
CA GLY A 29 38.28 -44.23 12.69
C GLY A 29 37.82 -43.05 13.59
N ILE A 30 37.85 -43.01 14.93
CA ILE A 30 38.82 -43.46 15.97
C ILE A 30 40.16 -42.71 15.83
N GLY A 31 40.71 -42.04 16.85
CA GLY A 31 40.28 -41.81 18.24
C GLY A 31 41.38 -41.12 19.08
N GLU A 32 41.17 -40.94 20.40
CA GLU A 32 42.14 -40.39 21.38
C GLU A 32 42.56 -38.90 21.19
N GLY A 33 43.08 -38.17 22.19
CA GLY A 33 43.18 -38.43 23.63
C GLY A 33 44.38 -37.72 24.31
N GLY A 34 44.14 -36.73 25.19
CA GLY A 34 45.21 -36.07 25.96
C GLY A 34 44.69 -35.02 26.95
N ARG A 35 45.16 -35.04 28.22
CA ARG A 35 44.56 -34.24 29.32
C ARG A 35 45.48 -34.05 30.55
N THR A 36 46.09 -32.87 30.68
CA THR A 36 46.78 -32.31 31.89
C THR A 36 46.81 -30.78 31.72
N VAL A 37 46.34 -29.87 32.60
CA VAL A 37 46.10 -29.78 34.07
C VAL A 37 47.33 -29.29 34.86
N LEU A 38 47.09 -28.40 35.85
CA LEU A 38 48.01 -27.58 36.69
C LEU A 38 48.52 -26.28 36.00
N SER A 39 48.62 -25.11 36.67
CA SER A 39 48.16 -24.69 38.03
C SER A 39 48.02 -23.15 38.14
N GLU A 40 47.59 -22.65 39.31
CA GLU A 40 47.27 -21.23 39.62
C GLU A 40 48.50 -20.29 39.77
N VAL A 41 48.29 -18.95 39.80
CA VAL A 41 48.61 -18.03 40.95
C VAL A 41 48.42 -16.51 40.63
N SER A 42 47.49 -15.89 41.37
CA SER A 42 47.38 -14.51 41.93
C SER A 42 48.19 -13.26 41.45
N LYS A 43 47.45 -12.25 40.91
CA LYS A 43 47.44 -10.79 41.26
C LYS A 43 48.74 -9.92 41.05
N PRO A 44 48.80 -8.60 41.44
CA PRO A 44 48.10 -7.46 40.81
C PRO A 44 48.95 -6.16 40.62
N HIS A 45 48.45 -5.19 39.82
CA HIS A 45 48.70 -3.74 40.00
C HIS A 45 47.41 -2.97 39.64
N THR A 46 46.83 -2.06 40.43
CA THR A 46 47.30 -0.88 41.21
C THR A 46 47.28 0.42 40.40
N GLN A 47 46.54 1.42 40.90
CA GLN A 47 46.32 2.73 40.27
C GLN A 47 47.53 3.67 40.42
N LEU A 48 47.60 4.67 39.54
CA LEU A 48 48.38 5.89 39.75
C LEU A 48 47.43 7.09 39.72
N GLN A 49 47.19 7.68 40.89
CA GLN A 49 46.62 9.03 41.00
C GLN A 49 47.75 10.05 40.80
N LEU A 50 47.47 11.14 40.10
CA LEU A 50 48.27 12.36 40.19
C LEU A 50 47.41 13.46 40.81
N SER A 51 47.79 13.92 41.99
CA SER A 51 47.20 15.10 42.64
C SER A 51 48.08 16.31 42.35
N THR A 52 47.48 17.42 41.92
CA THR A 52 48.14 18.72 41.83
C THR A 52 47.55 19.67 42.86
N THR A 53 48.41 20.41 43.54
CA THR A 53 48.08 21.16 44.76
C THR A 53 47.36 22.48 44.47
N ILE A 54 46.51 22.90 45.41
CA ILE A 54 45.83 24.21 45.44
C ILE A 54 46.87 25.35 45.53
N SER A 55 46.58 26.46 44.84
CA SER A 55 47.14 27.79 45.11
C SER A 55 46.00 28.80 45.19
N ASP A 56 46.25 29.92 45.88
CA ASP A 56 45.22 30.79 46.47
C ASP A 56 44.87 32.05 45.65
N GLY A 57 43.74 32.69 45.99
CA GLY A 57 43.48 34.12 45.78
C GLY A 57 42.46 34.54 44.69
N GLY A 58 41.66 35.57 45.00
CA GLY A 58 41.29 36.58 43.99
C GLY A 58 39.81 36.79 43.62
N ASP A 59 38.94 37.02 44.61
CA ASP A 59 37.82 37.98 44.70
C ASP A 59 37.23 38.75 43.46
N GLN A 60 35.95 39.16 43.64
CA GLN A 60 35.24 40.29 43.01
C GLN A 60 34.77 40.32 41.53
N THR A 61 33.45 40.48 41.40
CA THR A 61 32.68 41.21 40.35
C THR A 61 32.70 40.72 38.89
N GLY A 62 31.55 40.84 38.23
CA GLY A 62 31.37 40.46 36.82
C GLY A 62 30.88 41.60 35.92
N GLN A 63 30.84 41.35 34.61
CA GLN A 63 30.24 42.24 33.61
C GLN A 63 29.51 41.44 32.53
N ARG A 64 28.45 42.05 31.97
CA ARG A 64 27.93 41.66 30.66
C ARG A 64 28.87 42.19 29.58
N LEU A 65 29.25 41.36 28.62
CA LEU A 65 29.67 41.83 27.31
C LEU A 65 28.93 41.05 26.21
N THR A 66 28.28 41.79 25.33
CA THR A 66 27.70 41.32 24.07
C THR A 66 28.68 41.64 22.94
N SER A 67 28.96 40.67 22.07
CA SER A 67 29.61 40.91 20.79
C SER A 67 28.99 40.03 19.71
N THR A 68 28.63 40.64 18.59
CA THR A 68 28.03 40.00 17.41
C THR A 68 29.14 39.62 16.41
N GLU A 69 28.78 38.86 15.37
CA GLU A 69 29.61 38.50 14.21
C GLU A 69 30.66 37.39 14.50
N SER A 70 31.06 36.54 13.55
CA SER A 70 30.94 36.62 12.08
C SER A 70 30.27 35.41 11.41
N ARG A 71 29.99 35.56 10.10
CA ARG A 71 29.35 34.58 9.19
C ARG A 71 30.40 34.00 8.23
N GLN A 72 30.09 32.89 7.54
CA GLN A 72 30.94 32.13 6.59
C GLN A 72 31.95 31.20 7.30
N ALA A 73 32.36 30.06 6.72
CA ALA A 73 32.31 29.65 5.31
C ALA A 73 31.40 28.47 4.95
N SER A 74 31.05 28.38 3.67
CA SER A 74 30.42 27.21 3.06
C SER A 74 31.46 26.11 2.89
N ILE A 75 31.09 24.86 3.23
CA ILE A 75 31.85 23.69 2.77
C ILE A 75 31.48 23.45 1.29
N ALA A 76 32.47 23.14 0.47
CA ALA A 76 32.29 22.88 -0.95
C ALA A 76 32.06 21.39 -1.22
N THR A 77 31.20 21.07 -2.19
CA THR A 77 31.01 19.69 -2.67
C THR A 77 32.16 19.27 -3.58
N GLY A 78 32.97 18.30 -3.15
CA GLY A 78 34.05 17.74 -3.97
C GLY A 78 34.68 16.49 -3.36
N GLU A 79 35.04 15.56 -4.25
CA GLU A 79 35.91 14.38 -4.04
C GLU A 79 35.51 13.35 -2.96
N TYR A 80 34.97 12.21 -3.45
CA TYR A 80 35.02 10.94 -2.73
C TYR A 80 36.48 10.50 -2.57
N ASN A 81 36.98 10.45 -1.34
CA ASN A 81 38.21 9.74 -0.99
C ASN A 81 37.88 8.65 0.04
N ASP A 82 38.27 7.41 -0.27
CA ASP A 82 37.87 6.22 0.49
C ASP A 82 38.82 6.00 1.67
N VAL A 83 38.46 6.54 2.85
CA VAL A 83 39.22 6.39 4.09
C VAL A 83 38.29 5.82 5.15
N HIS A 84 38.52 4.55 5.52
CA HIS A 84 37.84 3.91 6.64
C HIS A 84 38.29 4.51 7.97
N VAL A 85 37.58 5.53 8.44
CA VAL A 85 37.54 5.87 9.87
C VAL A 85 36.62 4.86 10.55
N SER A 86 37.19 3.99 11.38
CA SER A 86 36.42 3.23 12.36
C SER A 86 35.93 4.21 13.43
N VAL A 87 34.68 4.63 13.31
CA VAL A 87 33.99 5.42 14.34
C VAL A 87 33.62 4.47 15.47
N ASP A 88 34.31 4.59 16.60
CA ASP A 88 33.84 4.03 17.87
C ASP A 88 32.47 4.65 18.23
N ASP A 89 31.60 3.90 18.92
CA ASP A 89 30.23 4.29 19.25
C ASP A 89 30.15 5.45 20.28
N ASP A 90 30.59 6.66 19.91
CA ASP A 90 30.53 7.86 20.76
C ASP A 90 29.10 8.43 20.77
N HIS A 91 28.34 8.11 21.82
CA HIS A 91 26.93 8.45 21.93
C HIS A 91 26.70 9.96 22.07
N SER A 92 25.93 10.54 21.15
CA SER A 92 25.36 11.89 21.27
C SER A 92 24.66 12.07 22.63
N PRO A 93 25.15 12.94 23.54
CA PRO A 93 24.70 12.98 24.93
C PRO A 93 23.32 13.63 25.07
N GLY A 94 22.25 12.83 24.93
CA GLY A 94 20.87 13.29 25.10
C GLY A 94 19.74 12.29 24.83
N GLY A 95 20.01 11.06 24.36
CA GLY A 95 18.97 10.11 23.91
C GLY A 95 18.36 9.17 24.97
N ASP A 96 19.07 8.95 26.09
CA ASP A 96 19.04 7.70 26.87
C ASP A 96 17.74 7.33 27.63
N ASN A 97 16.64 8.06 27.45
CA ASN A 97 15.37 7.82 28.16
C ASN A 97 14.15 7.56 27.25
N LEU A 98 14.31 7.52 25.93
CA LEU A 98 13.20 7.13 25.03
C LEU A 98 13.04 5.60 25.00
N ARG A 99 11.82 5.12 25.30
CA ARG A 99 11.49 3.68 25.27
C ARG A 99 11.31 3.19 23.84
N LYS A 100 12.28 2.41 23.36
CA LYS A 100 12.22 1.71 22.08
C LYS A 100 11.18 0.59 22.05
N VAL A 101 10.70 0.27 20.85
CA VAL A 101 9.63 -0.70 20.60
C VAL A 101 10.18 -2.13 20.66
N SER A 102 9.62 -2.95 21.56
CA SER A 102 9.98 -4.36 21.70
C SER A 102 9.19 -5.28 20.75
N LEU A 103 9.62 -6.53 20.63
CA LEU A 103 9.16 -7.50 19.63
C LEU A 103 7.62 -7.64 19.52
N LEU A 104 6.90 -7.78 20.64
CA LEU A 104 5.44 -8.03 20.61
C LEU A 104 4.65 -6.80 20.12
N PRO A 105 4.87 -5.59 20.67
CA PRO A 105 4.39 -4.34 20.05
C PRO A 105 4.74 -4.21 18.57
N LEU A 106 5.96 -4.57 18.16
CA LEU A 106 6.38 -4.45 16.76
C LEU A 106 5.62 -5.39 15.81
N VAL A 107 5.32 -6.62 16.24
CA VAL A 107 4.47 -7.56 15.47
C VAL A 107 3.08 -6.98 15.25
N PHE A 108 2.51 -6.30 16.24
CA PHE A 108 1.18 -5.71 16.14
C PHE A 108 1.15 -4.36 15.41
N LEU A 109 2.27 -3.64 15.32
CA LEU A 109 2.42 -2.52 14.39
C LEU A 109 2.39 -3.02 12.94
N ILE A 110 3.30 -3.93 12.56
CA ILE A 110 3.35 -4.50 11.19
C ILE A 110 2.01 -5.13 10.80
N PHE A 111 1.37 -5.84 11.72
CA PHE A 111 0.03 -6.40 11.50
C PHE A 111 -0.99 -5.32 11.13
N TYR A 112 -0.97 -4.15 11.76
CA TYR A 112 -1.92 -3.08 11.50
C TYR A 112 -1.54 -2.12 10.36
N GLU A 113 -0.26 -2.02 10.01
CA GLU A 113 0.20 -1.41 8.76
C GLU A 113 -0.32 -2.20 7.55
N VAL A 114 -0.24 -3.53 7.61
CA VAL A 114 -0.68 -4.42 6.54
C VAL A 114 -2.19 -4.69 6.54
N SER A 115 -2.82 -4.77 7.71
CA SER A 115 -4.09 -5.51 7.86
C SER A 115 -5.03 -4.97 8.93
N GLY A 116 -6.32 -4.88 8.57
CA GLY A 116 -7.42 -4.71 9.53
C GLY A 116 -7.71 -5.95 10.39
N GLY A 117 -6.93 -7.02 10.23
CA GLY A 117 -7.29 -8.36 10.70
C GLY A 117 -8.43 -8.93 9.83
N PRO A 118 -9.49 -9.50 10.41
CA PRO A 118 -10.54 -10.20 9.65
C PRO A 118 -11.26 -9.42 8.53
N PHE A 119 -11.29 -8.09 8.63
CA PHE A 119 -12.21 -7.21 7.91
C PHE A 119 -11.66 -6.70 6.58
N GLY A 120 -12.56 -6.37 5.63
CA GLY A 120 -12.18 -5.95 4.28
C GLY A 120 -11.85 -7.13 3.36
N THR A 121 -12.11 -8.37 3.81
CA THR A 121 -11.95 -9.57 2.99
C THR A 121 -13.25 -10.07 2.38
N GLU A 122 -14.39 -9.55 2.84
CA GLU A 122 -15.70 -9.96 2.36
C GLU A 122 -15.83 -9.82 0.83
N ASP A 123 -15.38 -8.69 0.27
CA ASP A 123 -15.40 -8.40 -1.16
C ASP A 123 -14.66 -9.45 -2.00
N SER A 124 -13.65 -10.14 -1.46
CA SER A 124 -12.97 -11.23 -2.18
C SER A 124 -13.89 -12.45 -2.42
N VAL A 125 -14.84 -12.70 -1.52
CA VAL A 125 -15.85 -13.77 -1.64
C VAL A 125 -16.99 -13.32 -2.56
N ASN A 126 -17.34 -12.04 -2.58
CA ASN A 126 -18.23 -11.48 -3.60
C ASN A 126 -17.60 -11.62 -5.00
N ALA A 127 -16.36 -11.14 -5.17
CA ALA A 127 -15.66 -11.07 -6.44
C ALA A 127 -15.33 -12.44 -7.05
N ALA A 128 -14.93 -13.43 -6.24
CA ALA A 128 -14.41 -14.70 -6.75
C ALA A 128 -15.00 -15.98 -6.11
N GLY A 129 -15.77 -15.85 -5.01
CA GLY A 129 -16.35 -16.99 -4.28
C GLY A 129 -15.38 -17.68 -3.31
N PRO A 130 -15.89 -18.61 -2.47
CA PRO A 130 -15.17 -19.14 -1.31
C PRO A 130 -13.81 -19.78 -1.61
N LEU A 131 -13.73 -20.65 -2.63
CA LEU A 131 -12.49 -21.38 -2.90
C LEU A 131 -11.37 -20.44 -3.33
N LEU A 132 -11.69 -19.45 -4.18
CA LEU A 132 -10.70 -18.47 -4.62
C LEU A 132 -10.29 -17.56 -3.47
N ALA A 133 -11.24 -16.98 -2.71
CA ALA A 133 -10.91 -16.18 -1.52
C ALA A 133 -9.97 -16.91 -0.53
N LEU A 134 -10.27 -18.17 -0.21
CA LEU A 134 -9.44 -18.99 0.68
C LEU A 134 -8.05 -19.30 0.10
N LEU A 135 -7.94 -19.55 -1.21
CA LEU A 135 -6.65 -19.75 -1.88
C LEU A 135 -5.88 -18.44 -2.05
N GLY A 136 -6.56 -17.31 -2.23
CA GLY A 136 -5.97 -15.96 -2.29
C GLY A 136 -5.18 -15.66 -1.03
N PHE A 137 -5.86 -15.62 0.12
CA PHE A 137 -5.21 -15.34 1.41
C PHE A 137 -4.25 -16.43 1.92
N LEU A 138 -4.12 -17.55 1.22
CA LEU A 138 -3.14 -18.62 1.52
C LEU A 138 -1.94 -18.65 0.56
N VAL A 139 -2.12 -18.29 -0.72
CA VAL A 139 -1.11 -18.41 -1.78
C VAL A 139 -0.57 -17.04 -2.22
N PHE A 140 -1.39 -16.00 -2.28
CA PHE A 140 -0.96 -14.63 -2.63
C PHE A 140 0.12 -14.09 -1.67
N PRO A 141 0.07 -14.33 -0.34
CA PRO A 141 1.16 -13.97 0.56
C PRO A 141 2.51 -14.61 0.21
N LEU A 142 2.54 -15.77 -0.46
CA LEU A 142 3.79 -16.41 -0.93
C LEU A 142 4.34 -15.75 -2.20
N ILE A 143 3.48 -15.08 -2.96
CA ILE A 143 3.79 -14.36 -4.22
C ILE A 143 4.18 -12.91 -3.93
N TRP A 144 3.64 -12.31 -2.87
CA TRP A 144 3.74 -10.89 -2.56
C TRP A 144 4.40 -10.63 -1.18
N SER A 145 3.64 -10.82 -0.10
CA SER A 145 4.01 -10.44 1.28
C SER A 145 5.30 -11.08 1.81
N VAL A 146 5.56 -12.34 1.48
CA VAL A 146 6.78 -13.06 1.90
C VAL A 146 8.02 -12.51 1.19
N PRO A 147 8.06 -12.40 -0.16
CA PRO A 147 9.10 -11.65 -0.87
C PRO A 147 9.36 -10.26 -0.29
N GLU A 148 8.31 -9.48 -0.04
CA GLU A 148 8.38 -8.11 0.47
C GLU A 148 8.98 -8.05 1.88
N ALA A 149 8.38 -8.75 2.84
CA ALA A 149 8.85 -8.80 4.23
C ALA A 149 10.29 -9.34 4.35
N LEU A 150 10.73 -10.23 3.45
CA LEU A 150 12.11 -10.70 3.38
C LEU A 150 13.09 -9.61 2.90
N ILE A 151 12.66 -8.76 1.97
CA ILE A 151 13.42 -7.59 1.49
C ILE A 151 13.48 -6.53 2.59
N THR A 152 12.35 -6.18 3.23
CA THR A 152 12.29 -5.27 4.38
C THR A 152 13.21 -5.73 5.51
N ALA A 153 13.21 -7.03 5.85
CA ALA A 153 14.06 -7.58 6.90
C ALA A 153 15.56 -7.44 6.59
N GLU A 154 15.99 -7.59 5.35
CA GLU A 154 17.39 -7.40 4.96
C GLU A 154 17.78 -5.92 4.88
N MET A 155 16.92 -5.10 4.27
CA MET A 155 17.23 -3.70 4.01
C MET A 155 17.08 -2.82 5.25
N GLY A 156 16.05 -3.04 6.08
CA GLY A 156 15.88 -2.35 7.37
C GLY A 156 16.87 -2.78 8.45
N THR A 157 17.56 -3.93 8.29
CA THR A 157 18.71 -4.26 9.16
C THR A 157 20.06 -3.80 8.60
N MET A 158 20.16 -3.56 7.29
CA MET A 158 21.29 -2.89 6.65
C MET A 158 21.28 -1.37 6.91
N PHE A 159 20.09 -0.75 6.94
CA PHE A 159 19.87 0.68 7.22
C PHE A 159 18.88 0.84 8.40
N PRO A 160 19.32 0.68 9.66
CA PRO A 160 18.47 0.76 10.85
C PRO A 160 18.25 2.23 11.29
N GLU A 161 17.80 3.06 10.35
CA GLU A 161 17.61 4.50 10.48
C GLU A 161 16.13 4.85 10.26
N ASN A 162 15.66 5.97 10.82
CA ASN A 162 14.33 6.49 10.49
C ASN A 162 14.24 6.87 8.99
N GLY A 163 13.06 6.70 8.39
CA GLY A 163 12.83 6.95 6.96
C GLY A 163 12.95 5.74 6.03
N GLY A 164 13.45 4.60 6.49
CA GLY A 164 13.20 3.29 5.88
C GLY A 164 13.52 3.17 4.38
N TYR A 165 12.54 2.78 3.58
CA TYR A 165 12.65 2.64 2.12
C TYR A 165 13.23 3.87 1.38
N VAL A 166 13.01 5.09 1.89
CA VAL A 166 13.61 6.33 1.36
C VAL A 166 15.14 6.26 1.43
N VAL A 167 15.67 5.73 2.54
CA VAL A 167 17.11 5.53 2.75
C VAL A 167 17.67 4.57 1.71
N TRP A 168 16.95 3.47 1.43
CA TRP A 168 17.39 2.41 0.53
C TRP A 168 17.48 2.91 -0.92
N VAL A 169 16.42 3.56 -1.41
CA VAL A 169 16.37 4.09 -2.78
C VAL A 169 17.33 5.26 -2.94
N SER A 170 17.40 6.18 -1.98
CA SER A 170 18.39 7.27 -1.99
C SER A 170 19.83 6.74 -2.01
N SER A 171 20.10 5.59 -1.39
CA SER A 171 21.44 4.97 -1.35
C SER A 171 21.79 4.17 -2.61
N ALA A 172 20.79 3.78 -3.41
CA ALA A 172 20.97 2.98 -4.63
C ALA A 172 20.90 3.83 -5.92
N LEU A 173 19.95 4.76 -5.98
CA LEU A 173 19.58 5.55 -7.16
C LEU A 173 19.89 7.04 -7.02
N GLY A 174 20.17 7.51 -5.80
CA GLY A 174 20.52 8.90 -5.48
C GLY A 174 19.35 9.73 -4.94
N PRO A 175 19.60 10.95 -4.44
CA PRO A 175 18.64 11.70 -3.62
C PRO A 175 17.30 12.01 -4.32
N LEU A 176 17.30 12.29 -5.62
CA LEU A 176 16.09 12.59 -6.38
C LEU A 176 15.10 11.42 -6.35
N TRP A 177 15.58 10.20 -6.60
CA TRP A 177 14.74 8.99 -6.57
C TRP A 177 14.32 8.60 -5.14
N GLY A 178 15.14 8.92 -4.14
CA GLY A 178 14.76 8.80 -2.73
C GLY A 178 13.61 9.74 -2.36
N PHE A 179 13.70 11.02 -2.74
CA PHE A 179 12.63 12.00 -2.55
C PHE A 179 11.35 11.60 -3.29
N GLN A 180 11.47 11.21 -4.57
CA GLN A 180 10.35 10.75 -5.40
C GLN A 180 9.59 9.60 -4.75
N LEU A 181 10.31 8.56 -4.31
CA LEU A 181 9.74 7.43 -3.59
C LEU A 181 9.04 7.91 -2.31
N GLY A 182 9.73 8.70 -1.48
CA GLY A 182 9.19 9.18 -0.21
C GLY A 182 7.91 10.01 -0.39
N TRP A 183 7.85 10.86 -1.41
CA TRP A 183 6.66 11.65 -1.71
C TRP A 183 5.49 10.77 -2.15
N MET A 184 5.71 9.80 -3.05
CA MET A 184 4.66 8.86 -3.49
C MET A 184 4.15 7.97 -2.36
N LYS A 185 5.06 7.39 -1.54
CA LYS A 185 4.71 6.50 -0.43
C LYS A 185 3.96 7.23 0.69
N TRP A 186 4.45 8.40 1.12
CA TRP A 186 3.76 9.23 2.12
C TRP A 186 2.39 9.70 1.63
N LEU A 187 2.27 10.10 0.36
CA LEU A 187 0.97 10.45 -0.19
C LEU A 187 0.02 9.24 -0.18
N SER A 188 0.53 8.02 -0.40
CA SER A 188 -0.27 6.79 -0.30
C SER A 188 -0.74 6.52 1.13
N GLY A 189 0.18 6.51 2.10
CA GLY A 189 -0.16 6.28 3.52
C GLY A 189 -1.12 7.33 4.08
N VAL A 190 -1.02 8.59 3.64
CA VAL A 190 -1.96 9.66 3.99
C VAL A 190 -3.33 9.53 3.31
N ILE A 191 -3.37 9.00 2.08
CA ILE A 191 -4.62 8.67 1.37
C ILE A 191 -5.36 7.54 2.09
N ASP A 192 -4.63 6.49 2.49
CA ASP A 192 -5.17 5.34 3.22
C ASP A 192 -5.59 5.70 4.66
N ASN A 193 -4.75 6.44 5.42
CA ASN A 193 -5.08 6.97 6.75
C ASN A 193 -6.37 7.82 6.78
N ALA A 194 -6.80 8.39 5.65
CA ALA A 194 -8.05 9.12 5.56
C ALA A 194 -9.30 8.22 5.69
N LEU A 195 -9.19 6.92 5.36
CA LEU A 195 -10.29 5.96 5.36
C LEU A 195 -10.70 5.53 6.77
N TYR A 196 -9.73 5.21 7.62
CA TYR A 196 -9.99 4.52 8.89
C TYR A 196 -10.95 5.25 9.86
N PRO A 197 -10.90 6.59 10.02
CA PRO A 197 -11.86 7.30 10.87
C PRO A 197 -13.28 7.31 10.30
N VAL A 198 -13.43 7.15 8.98
CA VAL A 198 -14.71 7.07 8.28
C VAL A 198 -15.29 5.66 8.43
N LEU A 199 -14.51 4.64 8.09
CA LEU A 199 -14.84 3.23 8.25
C LEU A 199 -15.24 2.88 9.69
N PHE A 200 -14.49 3.38 10.69
CA PHE A 200 -14.81 3.24 12.12
C PHE A 200 -16.27 3.62 12.43
N LEU A 201 -16.74 4.75 11.92
CA LEU A 201 -18.10 5.23 12.16
C LEU A 201 -19.13 4.47 11.32
N ASP A 202 -18.76 3.96 10.16
CA ASP A 202 -19.64 3.14 9.33
C ASP A 202 -19.94 1.76 9.92
N TYR A 203 -19.03 1.20 10.72
CA TYR A 203 -19.35 0.03 11.55
C TYR A 203 -20.33 0.37 12.69
N LEU A 204 -20.21 1.57 13.30
CA LEU A 204 -21.02 1.99 14.45
C LEU A 204 -22.38 2.62 14.10
N LYS A 205 -22.58 3.19 12.90
CA LYS A 205 -23.83 3.89 12.51
C LYS A 205 -25.09 3.03 12.65
N SER A 206 -24.95 1.71 12.52
CA SER A 206 -26.06 0.75 12.70
C SER A 206 -26.55 0.60 14.15
N GLY A 207 -25.73 0.98 15.15
CA GLY A 207 -26.11 1.06 16.56
C GLY A 207 -26.32 2.49 17.06
N ILE A 208 -25.69 3.47 16.40
CA ILE A 208 -25.84 4.90 16.71
C ILE A 208 -26.20 5.64 15.41
N PRO A 209 -27.49 5.72 15.04
CA PRO A 209 -27.93 6.30 13.76
C PRO A 209 -27.48 7.75 13.52
N ALA A 210 -27.20 8.52 14.59
CA ALA A 210 -26.65 9.87 14.49
C ALA A 210 -25.22 9.92 13.89
N LEU A 211 -24.53 8.78 13.70
CA LEU A 211 -23.23 8.69 13.03
C LEU A 211 -23.35 8.34 11.53
N ALA A 212 -24.58 8.21 11.00
CA ALA A 212 -24.81 7.92 9.59
C ALA A 212 -24.39 9.07 8.68
N ASP A 213 -24.73 10.31 9.03
CA ASP A 213 -24.55 11.49 8.19
C ASP A 213 -24.47 12.80 9.00
N GLY A 214 -24.30 13.92 8.27
CA GLY A 214 -24.41 15.28 8.81
C GLY A 214 -23.37 15.68 9.86
N PHE A 215 -23.67 16.78 10.55
CA PHE A 215 -22.78 17.40 11.53
C PHE A 215 -22.29 16.47 12.65
N PRO A 216 -23.10 15.58 13.26
CA PRO A 216 -22.61 14.71 14.33
C PRO A 216 -21.60 13.68 13.82
N ARG A 217 -21.76 13.15 12.60
CA ARG A 217 -20.73 12.32 11.95
C ARG A 217 -19.44 13.10 11.73
N THR A 218 -19.51 14.32 11.16
CA THR A 218 -18.32 15.17 10.96
C THR A 218 -17.57 15.45 12.26
N MET A 219 -18.31 15.79 13.34
CA MET A 219 -17.71 16.00 14.67
C MET A 219 -17.09 14.72 15.24
N ALA A 220 -17.72 13.56 15.02
CA ALA A 220 -17.17 12.26 15.45
C ALA A 220 -15.88 11.89 14.69
N VAL A 221 -15.80 12.13 13.38
CA VAL A 221 -14.56 11.96 12.59
C VAL A 221 -13.46 12.84 13.17
N LEU A 222 -13.70 14.15 13.31
CA LEU A 222 -12.68 15.09 13.78
C LEU A 222 -12.23 14.80 15.22
N ALA A 223 -13.15 14.39 16.11
CA ALA A 223 -12.83 14.00 17.47
C ALA A 223 -12.00 12.70 17.54
N LEU A 224 -12.33 11.70 16.70
CA LEU A 224 -11.59 10.45 16.60
C LEU A 224 -10.19 10.68 16.04
N THR A 225 -10.07 11.37 14.89
CA THR A 225 -8.80 11.74 14.28
C THR A 225 -7.92 12.50 15.27
N ALA A 226 -8.46 13.51 15.97
CA ALA A 226 -7.71 14.26 16.98
C ALA A 226 -7.25 13.39 18.17
N PHE A 227 -8.07 12.43 18.62
CA PHE A 227 -7.72 11.48 19.67
C PHE A 227 -6.60 10.53 19.24
N LEU A 228 -6.69 9.91 18.06
CA LEU A 228 -5.67 8.99 17.54
C LEU A 228 -4.36 9.72 17.17
N THR A 229 -4.46 10.95 16.66
CA THR A 229 -3.31 11.87 16.43
C THR A 229 -2.62 12.21 17.75
N TYR A 230 -3.39 12.44 18.82
CA TYR A 230 -2.84 12.65 20.17
C TYR A 230 -2.16 11.39 20.73
N MET A 231 -2.68 10.19 20.46
CA MET A 231 -2.02 8.94 20.84
C MET A 231 -0.66 8.76 20.16
N ASN A 232 -0.58 9.01 18.85
CA ASN A 232 0.68 9.05 18.11
C ASN A 232 1.67 10.06 18.72
N TYR A 233 1.23 11.29 18.97
CA TYR A 233 2.04 12.32 19.62
C TYR A 233 2.60 11.88 20.99
N ARG A 234 1.89 11.04 21.75
CA ARG A 234 2.28 10.59 23.10
C ARG A 234 3.42 9.55 23.15
N GLY A 235 3.78 8.92 22.03
CA GLY A 235 4.97 8.06 21.92
C GLY A 235 4.70 6.68 21.33
N LEU A 236 5.57 6.22 20.42
CA LEU A 236 5.43 4.98 19.66
C LEU A 236 5.28 3.71 20.53
N THR A 237 5.94 3.65 21.70
CA THR A 237 5.73 2.55 22.66
C THR A 237 4.27 2.47 23.16
N ILE A 238 3.56 3.59 23.29
CA ILE A 238 2.13 3.59 23.67
C ILE A 238 1.27 3.12 22.50
N VAL A 239 1.60 3.56 21.27
CA VAL A 239 0.96 3.10 20.03
C VAL A 239 1.08 1.58 19.89
N GLY A 240 2.29 1.01 19.95
CA GLY A 240 2.49 -0.42 19.79
C GLY A 240 1.82 -1.30 20.86
N TRP A 241 1.74 -0.86 22.12
CA TRP A 241 0.95 -1.58 23.14
C TRP A 241 -0.57 -1.38 22.97
N THR A 242 -1.01 -0.27 22.37
CA THR A 242 -2.40 -0.10 21.95
C THR A 242 -2.73 -1.09 20.82
N ALA A 243 -1.88 -1.18 19.80
CA ALA A 243 -2.01 -2.13 18.70
C ALA A 243 -2.14 -3.59 19.19
N VAL A 244 -1.33 -4.01 20.17
CA VAL A 244 -1.48 -5.33 20.82
C VAL A 244 -2.88 -5.53 21.43
N LEU A 245 -3.39 -4.54 22.16
CA LEU A 245 -4.72 -4.62 22.78
C LEU A 245 -5.84 -4.65 21.74
N LEU A 246 -5.76 -3.80 20.71
CA LEU A 246 -6.74 -3.72 19.64
C LEU A 246 -6.79 -5.02 18.84
N GLY A 247 -5.64 -5.55 18.40
CA GLY A 247 -5.58 -6.76 17.59
C GLY A 247 -6.08 -7.99 18.33
N ILE A 248 -5.75 -8.13 19.62
CA ILE A 248 -6.31 -9.19 20.47
C ILE A 248 -7.84 -9.05 20.59
N PHE A 249 -8.35 -7.84 20.83
CA PHE A 249 -9.79 -7.59 20.93
C PHE A 249 -10.52 -7.87 19.61
N SER A 250 -9.91 -7.53 18.46
CA SER A 250 -10.51 -7.66 17.15
C SER A 250 -10.53 -9.10 16.62
N MET A 251 -9.48 -9.89 16.88
CA MET A 251 -9.41 -11.29 16.44
C MET A 251 -10.18 -12.26 17.36
N LEU A 252 -10.26 -11.98 18.67
CA LEU A 252 -10.90 -12.86 19.65
C LEU A 252 -12.36 -13.25 19.34
N PRO A 253 -13.28 -12.36 18.87
CA PRO A 253 -14.64 -12.77 18.55
C PRO A 253 -14.71 -13.77 17.38
N PHE A 254 -13.73 -13.78 16.47
CA PHE A 254 -13.67 -14.77 15.39
C PHE A 254 -13.23 -16.14 15.90
N VAL A 255 -12.32 -16.21 16.88
CA VAL A 255 -11.99 -17.45 17.58
C VAL A 255 -13.24 -18.02 18.27
N VAL A 256 -13.99 -17.18 18.98
CA VAL A 256 -15.26 -17.57 19.63
C VAL A 256 -16.31 -18.00 18.60
N MET A 257 -16.48 -17.24 17.52
CA MET A 257 -17.37 -17.56 16.41
C MET A 257 -17.02 -18.90 15.76
N GLY A 258 -15.72 -19.19 15.60
CA GLY A 258 -15.22 -20.44 15.03
C GLY A 258 -15.62 -21.67 15.85
N PHE A 259 -15.58 -21.59 17.19
CA PHE A 259 -16.08 -22.65 18.07
C PHE A 259 -17.61 -22.78 18.01
N VAL A 260 -18.34 -21.67 18.02
CA VAL A 260 -19.82 -21.66 17.94
C VAL A 260 -20.33 -22.15 16.57
N ALA A 261 -19.54 -21.98 15.50
CA ALA A 261 -19.86 -22.41 14.16
C ALA A 261 -19.63 -23.92 13.88
N ILE A 262 -18.93 -24.66 14.75
CA ILE A 262 -18.60 -26.09 14.54
C ILE A 262 -19.81 -26.93 14.08
N PRO A 263 -21.01 -26.84 14.72
CA PRO A 263 -22.18 -27.63 14.30
C PRO A 263 -22.85 -27.16 12.99
N LYS A 264 -22.43 -26.02 12.43
CA LYS A 264 -23.01 -25.36 11.25
C LYS A 264 -22.15 -25.49 10.00
N TYR A 265 -20.92 -25.99 10.11
CA TYR A 265 -20.01 -26.12 8.98
C TYR A 265 -20.51 -27.15 7.96
N ASN A 266 -20.46 -26.76 6.67
CA ASN A 266 -20.47 -27.68 5.56
C ASN A 266 -19.21 -27.46 4.71
N THR A 267 -18.29 -28.41 4.78
CA THR A 267 -16.97 -28.34 4.11
C THR A 267 -17.07 -28.25 2.59
N SER A 268 -18.18 -28.70 1.98
CA SER A 268 -18.39 -28.58 0.53
C SER A 268 -18.52 -27.13 0.07
N ARG A 269 -18.85 -26.18 0.97
CA ARG A 269 -18.96 -24.75 0.65
C ARG A 269 -17.61 -24.12 0.33
N TRP A 270 -16.53 -24.59 0.97
CA TRP A 270 -15.16 -24.12 0.74
C TRP A 270 -14.63 -24.45 -0.66
N LEU A 271 -15.24 -25.43 -1.35
CA LEU A 271 -14.85 -25.88 -2.69
C LEU A 271 -15.68 -25.23 -3.81
N VAL A 272 -16.56 -24.27 -3.48
CA VAL A 272 -17.39 -23.59 -4.47
C VAL A 272 -16.57 -22.53 -5.20
N VAL A 273 -16.54 -22.64 -6.53
CA VAL A 273 -15.93 -21.71 -7.49
C VAL A 273 -16.76 -21.65 -8.77
N ASP A 274 -16.81 -20.48 -9.39
CA ASP A 274 -17.32 -20.29 -10.76
C ASP A 274 -16.33 -19.41 -11.53
N LEU A 275 -15.45 -20.04 -12.30
CA LEU A 275 -14.38 -19.36 -13.05
C LEU A 275 -14.91 -18.49 -14.21
N HIS A 276 -16.17 -18.65 -14.61
CA HIS A 276 -16.78 -17.80 -15.64
C HIS A 276 -17.39 -16.51 -15.08
N ASN A 277 -17.52 -16.41 -13.74
CA ASN A 277 -18.15 -15.31 -13.04
C ASN A 277 -17.23 -14.79 -11.91
N VAL A 278 -16.01 -14.40 -12.28
CA VAL A 278 -15.02 -13.79 -11.37
C VAL A 278 -14.79 -12.34 -11.77
N ASP A 279 -14.99 -11.41 -10.85
CA ASP A 279 -14.49 -10.04 -11.00
C ASP A 279 -13.00 -10.03 -10.62
N TRP A 280 -12.15 -10.18 -11.63
CA TRP A 280 -10.69 -10.17 -11.45
C TRP A 280 -10.15 -8.79 -11.04
N ASN A 281 -10.86 -7.69 -11.31
CA ASN A 281 -10.40 -6.36 -10.91
C ASN A 281 -10.63 -6.17 -9.41
N LEU A 282 -11.85 -6.41 -8.93
CA LEU A 282 -12.18 -6.33 -7.49
C LEU A 282 -11.37 -7.36 -6.69
N TYR A 283 -11.32 -8.61 -7.14
CA TYR A 283 -10.60 -9.68 -6.43
C TYR A 283 -9.10 -9.40 -6.25
N ILE A 284 -8.42 -8.93 -7.30
CA ILE A 284 -6.98 -8.64 -7.22
C ILE A 284 -6.72 -7.38 -6.39
N ASN A 285 -7.52 -6.31 -6.54
CA ASN A 285 -7.36 -5.10 -5.70
C ASN A 285 -7.64 -5.39 -4.22
N THR A 286 -8.67 -6.19 -3.92
CA THR A 286 -8.99 -6.60 -2.53
C THR A 286 -7.83 -7.40 -1.93
N LEU A 287 -7.27 -8.38 -2.65
CA LEU A 287 -6.10 -9.14 -2.16
C LEU A 287 -4.86 -8.26 -1.99
N PHE A 288 -4.62 -7.32 -2.90
CA PHE A 288 -3.45 -6.45 -2.89
C PHE A 288 -3.51 -5.47 -1.70
N TRP A 289 -4.59 -4.69 -1.58
CA TRP A 289 -4.77 -3.71 -0.49
C TRP A 289 -4.66 -4.37 0.90
N ASN A 290 -5.32 -5.52 1.11
CA ASN A 290 -5.24 -6.27 2.37
C ASN A 290 -3.84 -6.88 2.68
N LEU A 291 -2.86 -6.82 1.78
CA LEU A 291 -1.59 -7.55 1.93
C LEU A 291 -0.33 -6.70 1.60
N ASN A 292 -0.49 -5.39 1.47
CA ASN A 292 0.56 -4.39 1.22
C ASN A 292 1.25 -3.90 2.51
N TYR A 293 2.14 -2.90 2.40
CA TYR A 293 2.74 -2.14 3.50
C TYR A 293 3.66 -2.93 4.46
N TRP A 294 4.28 -4.03 4.02
CA TRP A 294 5.35 -4.69 4.80
C TRP A 294 6.64 -3.87 4.84
N ASP A 295 6.76 -2.87 3.98
CA ASP A 295 7.84 -1.89 3.96
C ASP A 295 7.62 -0.71 4.93
N SER A 296 6.39 -0.37 5.32
CA SER A 296 6.06 0.75 6.24
C SER A 296 6.91 0.75 7.50
N ILE A 297 7.00 -0.38 8.20
CA ILE A 297 7.76 -0.53 9.44
C ILE A 297 9.26 -0.17 9.31
N SER A 298 9.81 -0.18 8.10
CA SER A 298 11.21 0.25 7.89
C SER A 298 11.43 1.71 8.26
N THR A 299 10.40 2.55 8.14
CA THR A 299 10.46 3.98 8.48
C THR A 299 10.70 4.21 9.98
N LEU A 300 10.35 3.23 10.82
CA LEU A 300 10.47 3.20 12.28
C LEU A 300 11.70 2.42 12.78
N ALA A 301 12.60 1.98 11.89
CA ALA A 301 13.64 0.98 12.21
C ALA A 301 14.62 1.41 13.31
N GLU A 302 14.84 2.70 13.50
CA GLU A 302 15.68 3.22 14.59
C GLU A 302 14.98 3.14 15.95
N GLU A 303 13.66 3.31 16.01
CA GLU A 303 12.86 3.28 17.25
C GLU A 303 12.65 1.85 17.77
N VAL A 304 13.05 0.83 17.02
CA VAL A 304 12.99 -0.58 17.40
C VAL A 304 14.09 -0.95 18.40
N GLU A 305 13.76 -1.76 19.38
CA GLU A 305 14.75 -2.37 20.29
C GLU A 305 15.55 -3.44 19.52
N ASN A 306 16.87 -3.28 19.39
CA ASN A 306 17.76 -4.24 18.72
C ASN A 306 17.30 -4.62 17.28
N PRO A 307 17.14 -3.67 16.34
CA PRO A 307 16.50 -3.90 15.03
C PRO A 307 17.13 -5.05 14.25
N LYS A 308 18.47 -5.17 14.30
CA LYS A 308 19.30 -6.25 13.71
C LYS A 308 18.84 -7.68 14.05
N ARG A 309 18.02 -7.88 15.10
CA ARG A 309 17.43 -9.17 15.50
C ARG A 309 15.91 -9.13 15.68
N THR A 310 15.35 -7.98 16.05
CA THR A 310 13.92 -7.85 16.35
C THR A 310 13.09 -7.66 15.09
N LEU A 311 13.53 -6.83 14.14
CA LEU A 311 12.77 -6.52 12.92
C LEU A 311 12.52 -7.77 12.04
N PRO A 312 13.52 -8.62 11.71
CA PRO A 312 13.29 -9.84 10.91
C PRO A 312 12.36 -10.85 11.59
N LYS A 313 12.35 -10.89 12.94
CA LYS A 313 11.43 -11.74 13.70
C LYS A 313 10.02 -11.18 13.72
N ALA A 314 9.88 -9.86 13.88
CA ALA A 314 8.59 -9.19 13.90
C ALA A 314 7.88 -9.37 12.56
N LEU A 315 8.58 -9.14 11.44
CA LEU A 315 8.09 -9.39 10.09
C LEU A 315 7.65 -10.85 9.90
N LEU A 316 8.46 -11.83 10.31
CA LEU A 316 8.08 -13.26 10.22
C LEU A 316 6.80 -13.59 11.02
N TYR A 317 6.69 -13.11 12.26
CA TYR A 317 5.51 -13.37 13.09
C TYR A 317 4.28 -12.59 12.61
N ALA A 318 4.46 -11.39 12.03
CA ALA A 318 3.38 -10.60 11.44
C ALA A 318 2.85 -11.26 10.16
N VAL A 319 3.70 -11.81 9.27
CA VAL A 319 3.26 -12.63 8.11
C VAL A 319 2.37 -13.78 8.58
N ILE A 320 2.78 -14.51 9.62
CA ILE A 320 1.97 -15.60 10.18
C ILE A 320 0.65 -15.04 10.76
N LEU A 321 0.68 -13.91 11.47
CA LEU A 321 -0.50 -13.33 12.11
C LEU A 321 -1.52 -12.80 11.08
N VAL A 322 -1.08 -12.14 10.01
CA VAL A 322 -1.91 -11.63 8.92
C VAL A 322 -2.55 -12.78 8.14
N VAL A 323 -1.76 -13.78 7.72
CA VAL A 323 -2.27 -14.96 6.99
C VAL A 323 -3.34 -15.70 7.80
N LEU A 324 -3.11 -15.96 9.08
CA LEU A 324 -4.10 -16.61 9.94
C LEU A 324 -5.29 -15.68 10.28
N GLY A 325 -5.02 -14.38 10.41
CA GLY A 325 -6.00 -13.33 10.69
C GLY A 325 -7.04 -13.13 9.58
N TYR A 326 -6.67 -13.40 8.33
CA TYR A 326 -7.60 -13.44 7.19
C TYR A 326 -8.18 -14.83 6.93
N PHE A 327 -7.33 -15.87 6.88
CA PHE A 327 -7.73 -17.20 6.44
C PHE A 327 -8.77 -17.84 7.37
N PHE A 328 -8.61 -17.73 8.70
CA PHE A 328 -9.56 -18.35 9.62
C PHE A 328 -10.96 -17.71 9.59
N PRO A 329 -11.13 -16.37 9.67
CA PRO A 329 -12.44 -15.73 9.49
C PRO A 329 -13.16 -16.13 8.20
N LEU A 330 -12.45 -16.12 7.06
CA LEU A 330 -13.00 -16.55 5.78
C LEU A 330 -13.45 -18.02 5.82
N LEU A 331 -12.63 -18.91 6.38
CA LEU A 331 -12.95 -20.34 6.51
C LEU A 331 -14.19 -20.56 7.40
N ILE A 332 -14.26 -19.84 8.52
CA ILE A 332 -15.39 -19.87 9.46
C ILE A 332 -16.66 -19.36 8.76
N GLY A 333 -16.61 -18.18 8.14
CA GLY A 333 -17.76 -17.54 7.52
C GLY A 333 -18.31 -18.32 6.34
N THR A 334 -17.47 -18.62 5.35
CA THR A 334 -17.87 -19.39 4.15
C THR A 334 -18.28 -20.82 4.46
N GLY A 335 -17.74 -21.40 5.54
CA GLY A 335 -18.13 -22.72 6.03
C GLY A 335 -19.48 -22.73 6.73
N ALA A 336 -19.80 -21.69 7.52
CA ALA A 336 -20.95 -21.68 8.42
C ALA A 336 -22.29 -21.27 7.77
N VAL A 337 -22.30 -20.32 6.84
CA VAL A 337 -23.52 -19.83 6.18
C VAL A 337 -23.63 -20.25 4.71
N PRO A 338 -24.84 -20.34 4.12
CA PRO A 338 -24.99 -20.56 2.69
C PRO A 338 -24.46 -19.38 1.87
N LEU A 339 -23.80 -19.68 0.74
CA LEU A 339 -23.20 -18.69 -0.15
C LEU A 339 -24.27 -17.88 -0.90
N HIS A 340 -24.30 -16.58 -0.65
CA HIS A 340 -25.00 -15.56 -1.43
C HIS A 340 -23.97 -14.45 -1.68
N ARG A 341 -23.32 -14.44 -2.85
CA ARG A 341 -22.12 -13.62 -3.13
C ARG A 341 -22.40 -12.12 -3.01
N ASP A 342 -23.59 -11.72 -3.40
CA ASP A 342 -24.17 -10.38 -3.28
C ASP A 342 -24.20 -9.82 -1.84
N LEU A 343 -24.23 -10.69 -0.82
CA LEU A 343 -24.21 -10.25 0.59
C LEU A 343 -22.80 -10.05 1.15
N TRP A 344 -21.76 -10.57 0.49
CA TRP A 344 -20.37 -10.52 0.97
C TRP A 344 -19.71 -9.16 0.68
N THR A 345 -20.18 -8.12 1.36
CA THR A 345 -19.57 -6.79 1.35
C THR A 345 -19.09 -6.40 2.75
N ASP A 346 -18.40 -5.26 2.88
CA ASP A 346 -17.95 -4.67 4.14
C ASP A 346 -18.92 -4.88 5.32
N GLY A 347 -18.40 -5.53 6.36
CA GLY A 347 -19.10 -5.77 7.62
C GLY A 347 -20.11 -6.91 7.61
N TYR A 348 -20.26 -7.66 6.51
CA TYR A 348 -21.12 -8.83 6.47
C TYR A 348 -20.74 -9.90 7.51
N PHE A 349 -19.46 -9.98 7.94
CA PHE A 349 -19.07 -10.82 9.08
C PHE A 349 -19.92 -10.56 10.34
N SER A 350 -20.41 -9.34 10.53
CA SER A 350 -21.32 -8.97 11.64
C SER A 350 -22.68 -9.66 11.56
N ASP A 351 -23.20 -9.90 10.36
CA ASP A 351 -24.45 -10.64 10.16
C ASP A 351 -24.23 -12.15 10.05
N ILE A 352 -23.09 -12.62 9.54
CA ILE A 352 -22.67 -14.02 9.72
C ILE A 352 -22.59 -14.34 11.23
N ALA A 353 -22.02 -13.45 12.04
CA ALA A 353 -21.98 -13.57 13.50
C ALA A 353 -23.37 -13.63 14.14
N LYS A 354 -24.32 -12.82 13.65
CA LYS A 354 -25.73 -12.85 14.07
C LYS A 354 -26.40 -14.19 13.75
N ILE A 355 -26.09 -14.79 12.59
CA ILE A 355 -26.60 -16.10 12.16
C ILE A 355 -25.91 -17.26 12.90
N VAL A 356 -24.63 -17.12 13.25
CA VAL A 356 -23.82 -18.13 13.95
C VAL A 356 -24.10 -18.15 15.45
N GLY A 357 -23.85 -17.06 16.17
CA GLY A 357 -23.93 -16.98 17.64
C GLY A 357 -25.02 -16.06 18.20
N GLY A 358 -25.61 -15.19 17.37
CA GLY A 358 -26.69 -14.28 17.76
C GLY A 358 -26.24 -12.84 17.99
N VAL A 359 -27.15 -12.01 18.52
CA VAL A 359 -27.02 -10.54 18.55
C VAL A 359 -25.81 -10.06 19.36
N TRP A 360 -25.43 -10.74 20.44
CA TRP A 360 -24.24 -10.40 21.25
C TRP A 360 -22.94 -10.52 20.44
N LEU A 361 -22.80 -11.58 19.62
CA LEU A 361 -21.62 -11.83 18.81
C LEU A 361 -21.55 -10.85 17.63
N ARG A 362 -22.71 -10.47 17.07
CA ARG A 362 -22.81 -9.35 16.11
C ARG A 362 -22.25 -8.06 16.70
N TRP A 363 -22.73 -7.63 17.88
CA TRP A 363 -22.22 -6.40 18.51
C TRP A 363 -20.71 -6.45 18.78
N TRP A 364 -20.19 -7.61 19.18
CA TRP A 364 -18.75 -7.76 19.39
C TRP A 364 -17.97 -7.68 18.07
N ILE A 365 -18.42 -8.32 16.98
CA ILE A 365 -17.75 -8.21 15.68
C ILE A 365 -17.85 -6.78 15.10
N GLN A 366 -18.96 -6.07 15.30
CA GLN A 366 -19.07 -4.65 14.90
C GLN A 366 -18.13 -3.75 15.71
N ALA A 367 -17.99 -3.99 17.01
CA ALA A 367 -17.01 -3.29 17.83
C ALA A 367 -15.57 -3.62 17.41
N ALA A 368 -15.26 -4.90 17.16
CA ALA A 368 -13.95 -5.35 16.68
C ALA A 368 -13.56 -4.70 15.34
N ALA A 369 -14.49 -4.57 14.40
CA ALA A 369 -14.25 -3.89 13.13
C ALA A 369 -13.85 -2.42 13.35
N ALA A 370 -14.60 -1.70 14.18
CA ALA A 370 -14.26 -0.34 14.56
C ALA A 370 -12.89 -0.27 15.27
N MET A 371 -12.65 -1.10 16.29
CA MET A 371 -11.36 -1.11 17.01
C MET A 371 -10.17 -1.49 16.11
N SER A 372 -10.36 -2.30 15.05
CA SER A 372 -9.32 -2.57 14.06
C SER A 372 -8.96 -1.35 13.21
N ASN A 373 -9.95 -0.56 12.78
CA ASN A 373 -9.69 0.68 12.06
C ASN A 373 -8.90 1.70 12.91
N MET A 374 -9.14 1.75 14.23
CA MET A 374 -8.28 2.51 15.14
C MET A 374 -6.83 1.99 15.18
N GLY A 375 -6.64 0.68 15.00
CA GLY A 375 -5.33 0.02 14.98
C GLY A 375 -4.52 0.40 13.76
N MET A 376 -5.11 0.26 12.57
CA MET A 376 -4.50 0.64 11.28
C MET A 376 -4.08 2.11 11.30
N PHE A 377 -5.01 3.02 11.63
CA PHE A 377 -4.72 4.45 11.71
C PHE A 377 -3.54 4.79 12.63
N VAL A 378 -3.42 4.16 13.81
CA VAL A 378 -2.31 4.51 14.71
C VAL A 378 -0.97 3.91 14.28
N ALA A 379 -0.97 2.81 13.52
CA ALA A 379 0.24 2.21 12.98
C ALA A 379 0.75 3.00 11.76
N GLU A 380 -0.10 3.21 10.75
CA GLU A 380 0.30 3.96 9.54
C GLU A 380 0.61 5.43 9.85
N MET A 381 -0.18 6.12 10.69
CA MET A 381 0.15 7.49 11.15
C MET A 381 1.50 7.58 11.89
N SER A 382 1.98 6.47 12.49
CA SER A 382 3.35 6.41 13.00
C SER A 382 4.34 6.38 11.83
N SER A 383 4.23 5.40 10.94
CA SER A 383 5.17 5.22 9.81
C SER A 383 5.22 6.43 8.87
N ASP A 384 4.08 6.99 8.45
CA ASP A 384 3.99 8.28 7.73
C ASP A 384 4.84 9.38 8.38
N SER A 385 4.68 9.55 9.70
CA SER A 385 5.27 10.67 10.42
C SER A 385 6.78 10.50 10.64
N PHE A 386 7.26 9.27 10.83
CA PHE A 386 8.68 8.95 10.93
C PHE A 386 9.36 8.85 9.55
N GLN A 387 8.60 8.59 8.47
CA GLN A 387 9.09 8.74 7.10
C GLN A 387 9.49 10.19 6.80
N LEU A 388 8.60 11.14 7.09
CA LEU A 388 8.86 12.58 6.94
C LEU A 388 10.03 13.06 7.82
N LEU A 389 10.16 12.50 9.02
CA LEU A 389 11.27 12.77 9.94
C LEU A 389 12.61 12.36 9.31
N GLY A 390 12.75 11.11 8.85
CA GLY A 390 13.98 10.62 8.21
C GLY A 390 14.31 11.34 6.89
N MET A 391 13.30 11.77 6.12
CA MET A 391 13.48 12.63 4.95
C MET A 391 14.05 14.01 5.33
N ALA A 392 13.60 14.60 6.44
CA ALA A 392 14.06 15.90 6.92
C ALA A 392 15.43 15.84 7.59
N GLU A 393 15.70 14.80 8.39
CA GLU A 393 17.02 14.51 8.98
C GLU A 393 18.09 14.30 7.87
N ARG A 394 17.68 13.89 6.66
CA ARG A 394 18.51 13.76 5.45
C ARG A 394 18.48 14.97 4.51
N GLY A 395 17.86 16.08 4.91
CA GLY A 395 17.82 17.34 4.13
C GLY A 395 16.97 17.30 2.86
N MET A 396 16.12 16.29 2.68
CA MET A 396 15.16 16.21 1.56
C MET A 396 13.92 17.08 1.80
N LEU A 397 13.59 17.33 3.06
CA LEU A 397 12.50 18.20 3.51
C LEU A 397 13.03 19.33 4.42
N PRO A 398 12.27 20.43 4.60
CA PRO A 398 12.65 21.50 5.51
C PRO A 398 12.93 21.02 6.94
N GLU A 399 13.97 21.58 7.58
CA GLU A 399 14.49 21.23 8.90
C GLU A 399 13.40 21.15 10.01
N PHE A 400 12.32 21.92 9.89
CA PHE A 400 11.23 21.89 10.89
C PHE A 400 10.49 20.54 10.96
N PHE A 401 10.54 19.69 9.91
CA PHE A 401 10.03 18.32 9.95
C PHE A 401 10.92 17.39 10.78
N ALA A 402 12.23 17.67 10.88
CA ALA A 402 13.17 16.90 11.72
C ALA A 402 12.94 17.14 13.24
N LYS A 403 12.04 18.05 13.60
CA LYS A 403 11.83 18.48 14.98
C LYS A 403 10.97 17.50 15.79
N ARG A 404 11.63 16.60 16.50
CA ARG A 404 11.02 15.70 17.50
C ARG A 404 10.39 16.46 18.68
N SER A 405 9.37 15.85 19.27
CA SER A 405 8.63 16.37 20.43
C SER A 405 9.30 15.96 21.76
N ARG A 406 8.75 16.46 22.89
CA ARG A 406 9.13 16.01 24.24
C ARG A 406 8.91 14.52 24.52
N TYR A 407 8.24 13.80 23.62
CA TYR A 407 8.02 12.35 23.68
C TYR A 407 8.80 11.58 22.60
N GLY A 408 9.76 12.23 21.92
CA GLY A 408 10.58 11.65 20.85
C GLY A 408 9.93 11.66 19.45
N THR A 409 8.63 11.97 19.37
CA THR A 409 7.78 11.82 18.17
C THR A 409 7.81 13.03 17.23
N PRO A 410 7.74 12.85 15.90
CA PRO A 410 7.77 13.95 14.92
C PRO A 410 6.43 14.69 14.84
N LEU A 411 6.21 15.66 15.73
CA LEU A 411 4.93 16.40 15.84
C LEU A 411 4.48 17.04 14.52
N ILE A 412 5.41 17.60 13.72
CA ILE A 412 5.01 18.23 12.46
C ILE A 412 4.63 17.19 11.39
N GLY A 413 5.33 16.05 11.33
CA GLY A 413 4.94 14.93 10.47
C GLY A 413 3.55 14.40 10.81
N ILE A 414 3.29 14.16 12.11
CA ILE A 414 1.99 13.74 12.63
C ILE A 414 0.88 14.72 12.24
N LEU A 415 1.08 16.03 12.43
CA LEU A 415 0.07 17.05 12.10
C LEU A 415 -0.13 17.23 10.59
N PHE A 416 0.91 17.05 9.78
CA PHE A 416 0.83 17.16 8.33
C PHE A 416 0.09 15.97 7.72
N SER A 417 0.43 14.74 8.11
CA SER A 417 -0.30 13.52 7.69
C SER A 417 -1.77 13.56 8.15
N ALA A 418 -2.03 13.94 9.42
CA ALA A 418 -3.39 14.10 9.92
C ALA A 418 -4.20 15.21 9.21
N SER A 419 -3.56 16.14 8.49
CA SER A 419 -4.26 17.15 7.68
C SER A 419 -4.83 16.57 6.38
N GLY A 420 -4.18 15.55 5.80
CA GLY A 420 -4.66 14.85 4.61
C GLY A 420 -6.02 14.16 4.84
N VAL A 421 -6.24 13.59 6.04
CA VAL A 421 -7.53 13.03 6.48
C VAL A 421 -8.69 14.02 6.29
N VAL A 422 -8.45 15.31 6.51
CA VAL A 422 -9.47 16.36 6.33
C VAL A 422 -9.60 16.74 4.85
N LEU A 423 -8.48 16.85 4.14
CA LEU A 423 -8.41 17.25 2.72
C LEU A 423 -8.85 16.17 1.72
N LEU A 424 -8.93 14.90 2.13
CA LEU A 424 -9.27 13.77 1.25
C LEU A 424 -10.66 13.19 1.53
N SER A 425 -11.32 13.66 2.59
CA SER A 425 -12.65 13.24 3.07
C SER A 425 -13.82 13.40 2.08
N TRP A 426 -13.58 13.97 0.89
CA TRP A 426 -14.56 14.15 -0.19
C TRP A 426 -14.37 13.22 -1.40
N LEU A 427 -13.30 12.41 -1.43
CA LEU A 427 -13.08 11.41 -2.49
C LEU A 427 -13.88 10.14 -2.21
N SER A 428 -14.23 9.38 -3.26
CA SER A 428 -14.89 8.08 -3.08
C SER A 428 -13.89 6.99 -2.70
N PHE A 429 -14.32 6.03 -1.86
CA PHE A 429 -13.50 4.89 -1.38
C PHE A 429 -12.77 4.15 -2.52
N GLN A 430 -13.45 3.94 -3.65
CA GLN A 430 -12.89 3.26 -4.83
C GLN A 430 -11.87 4.12 -5.60
N GLU A 431 -12.03 5.45 -5.62
CA GLU A 431 -11.01 6.36 -6.17
C GLU A 431 -9.78 6.44 -5.25
N ILE A 432 -9.98 6.40 -3.93
CA ILE A 432 -8.91 6.41 -2.92
C ILE A 432 -8.05 5.14 -3.08
N ILE A 433 -8.61 3.93 -2.95
CA ILE A 433 -7.83 2.68 -3.01
C ILE A 433 -7.11 2.51 -4.36
N ALA A 434 -7.74 2.88 -5.47
CA ALA A 434 -7.10 2.78 -6.79
C ALA A 434 -6.03 3.88 -7.03
N ALA A 435 -6.08 5.00 -6.30
CA ALA A 435 -5.04 6.03 -6.29
C ALA A 435 -3.83 5.60 -5.45
N GLU A 436 -4.12 5.13 -4.24
CA GLU A 436 -3.21 4.55 -3.27
C GLU A 436 -2.41 3.38 -3.88
N ASN A 437 -3.10 2.33 -4.36
CA ASN A 437 -2.46 1.17 -4.99
C ASN A 437 -1.52 1.55 -6.14
N PHE A 438 -1.82 2.62 -6.89
CA PHE A 438 -0.96 3.11 -7.97
C PHE A 438 0.31 3.81 -7.45
N LEU A 439 0.18 4.69 -6.45
CA LEU A 439 1.31 5.37 -5.80
C LEU A 439 2.23 4.38 -5.09
N TYR A 440 1.63 3.45 -4.32
CA TYR A 440 2.33 2.39 -3.62
C TYR A 440 3.09 1.45 -4.58
N CYS A 441 2.43 0.96 -5.65
CA CYS A 441 3.08 0.19 -6.73
C CYS A 441 4.30 0.92 -7.34
N SER A 442 4.14 2.23 -7.61
CA SER A 442 5.20 3.07 -8.19
C SER A 442 6.40 3.20 -7.25
N GLY A 443 6.15 3.21 -5.93
CA GLY A 443 7.20 3.15 -4.92
C GLY A 443 7.90 1.78 -4.89
N MET A 444 7.14 0.69 -4.73
CA MET A 444 7.66 -0.68 -4.63
C MET A 444 8.58 -1.08 -5.79
N PHE A 445 8.29 -0.60 -7.01
CA PHE A 445 9.15 -0.84 -8.17
C PHE A 445 10.56 -0.24 -8.01
N LEU A 446 10.68 0.97 -7.44
CA LEU A 446 11.98 1.60 -7.14
C LEU A 446 12.73 0.88 -6.01
N GLU A 447 12.01 0.34 -5.03
CA GLU A 447 12.59 -0.43 -3.93
C GLU A 447 13.18 -1.77 -4.38
N PHE A 448 12.47 -2.52 -5.22
CA PHE A 448 13.01 -3.76 -5.80
C PHE A 448 14.26 -3.49 -6.66
N ILE A 449 14.26 -2.40 -7.44
CA ILE A 449 15.45 -1.95 -8.16
C ILE A 449 16.59 -1.61 -7.19
N ALA A 450 16.31 -0.87 -6.11
CA ALA A 450 17.31 -0.46 -5.14
C ALA A 450 17.91 -1.65 -4.37
N PHE A 451 17.09 -2.61 -3.94
CA PHE A 451 17.50 -3.86 -3.32
C PHE A 451 18.46 -4.66 -4.22
N ILE A 452 18.06 -4.88 -5.49
CA ILE A 452 18.87 -5.60 -6.48
C ILE A 452 20.18 -4.85 -6.75
N GLN A 453 20.13 -3.53 -6.98
CA GLN A 453 21.34 -2.74 -7.21
C GLN A 453 22.28 -2.71 -6.02
N LEU A 454 21.78 -2.64 -4.76
CA LEU A 454 22.63 -2.66 -3.58
C LEU A 454 23.22 -4.04 -3.28
N ARG A 455 22.54 -5.14 -3.64
CA ARG A 455 23.12 -6.49 -3.59
C ARG A 455 24.20 -6.72 -4.66
N ILE A 456 24.12 -6.08 -5.82
CA ILE A 456 25.11 -6.19 -6.90
C ILE A 456 26.29 -5.23 -6.69
N LYS A 457 26.03 -3.95 -6.43
CA LYS A 457 27.05 -2.89 -6.30
C LYS A 457 27.76 -2.87 -4.94
N ARG A 458 27.08 -3.31 -3.86
CA ARG A 458 27.63 -3.32 -2.49
C ARG A 458 27.52 -4.73 -1.85
N PRO A 459 28.14 -5.77 -2.44
CA PRO A 459 27.99 -7.15 -1.99
C PRO A 459 28.65 -7.44 -0.63
N ALA A 460 29.69 -6.67 -0.28
CA ALA A 460 30.44 -6.78 0.97
C ALA A 460 29.89 -5.91 2.11
N ALA A 461 28.84 -5.12 1.89
CA ALA A 461 28.22 -4.31 2.94
C ALA A 461 27.58 -5.20 4.03
N SER A 462 27.64 -4.73 5.28
CA SER A 462 27.07 -5.44 6.42
C SER A 462 25.55 -5.62 6.27
N ARG A 463 25.08 -6.86 6.37
CA ARG A 463 23.68 -7.26 6.26
C ARG A 463 23.36 -8.20 7.44
N PRO A 464 22.96 -7.65 8.61
CA PRO A 464 22.77 -8.42 9.85
C PRO A 464 21.71 -9.52 9.74
N TYR A 465 20.66 -9.26 8.95
CA TYR A 465 19.86 -10.29 8.32
C TYR A 465 20.14 -10.30 6.81
N LYS A 466 20.10 -11.48 6.19
CA LYS A 466 20.33 -11.64 4.74
C LYS A 466 19.49 -12.82 4.23
N ILE A 467 18.69 -12.61 3.19
CA ILE A 467 17.81 -13.66 2.63
C ILE A 467 18.67 -14.85 2.16
N PRO A 468 18.41 -16.09 2.66
CA PRO A 468 19.34 -17.24 2.59
C PRO A 468 19.38 -17.96 1.23
N ILE A 469 19.05 -17.29 0.13
CA ILE A 469 18.91 -17.87 -1.22
C ILE A 469 19.95 -17.34 -2.24
N GLY A 470 21.05 -16.76 -1.74
CA GLY A 470 22.09 -16.13 -2.56
C GLY A 470 21.58 -14.88 -3.30
N THR A 471 22.40 -14.30 -4.18
CA THR A 471 22.01 -13.09 -4.95
C THR A 471 21.07 -13.44 -6.11
N VAL A 472 21.28 -14.56 -6.80
CA VAL A 472 20.39 -14.98 -7.90
C VAL A 472 18.98 -15.29 -7.39
N GLY A 473 18.84 -16.06 -6.31
CA GLY A 473 17.53 -16.32 -5.70
C GLY A 473 16.85 -15.04 -5.21
N ALA A 474 17.61 -14.08 -4.67
CA ALA A 474 17.09 -12.79 -4.24
C ALA A 474 16.71 -11.85 -5.41
N ILE A 475 17.17 -12.09 -6.64
CA ILE A 475 16.63 -11.42 -7.83
C ILE A 475 15.36 -12.14 -8.30
N LEU A 476 15.37 -13.47 -8.32
CA LEU A 476 14.21 -14.29 -8.72
C LEU A 476 12.98 -14.07 -7.82
N ILE A 477 13.16 -13.87 -6.51
CA ILE A 477 12.06 -13.64 -5.57
C ILE A 477 11.32 -12.31 -5.82
N CYS A 478 11.98 -11.31 -6.45
CA CYS A 478 11.34 -10.05 -6.84
C CYS A 478 10.50 -10.17 -8.12
N ILE A 479 10.63 -11.24 -8.91
CA ILE A 479 9.97 -11.36 -10.22
C ILE A 479 8.45 -11.50 -10.07
N PRO A 480 7.89 -12.41 -9.23
CA PRO A 480 6.44 -12.50 -9.05
C PRO A 480 5.81 -11.20 -8.50
N PRO A 481 6.37 -10.53 -7.47
CA PRO A 481 5.93 -9.20 -7.06
C PRO A 481 5.94 -8.17 -8.18
N THR A 482 7.01 -8.11 -8.99
CA THR A 482 7.13 -7.14 -10.09
C THR A 482 6.06 -7.39 -11.17
N ILE A 483 5.77 -8.65 -11.49
CA ILE A 483 4.69 -9.00 -12.43
C ILE A 483 3.32 -8.60 -11.87
N LEU A 484 3.09 -8.83 -10.58
CA LEU A 484 1.86 -8.44 -9.90
C LEU A 484 1.66 -6.90 -9.90
N ILE A 485 2.70 -6.12 -9.60
CA ILE A 485 2.68 -4.64 -9.75
C ILE A 485 2.24 -4.23 -11.15
N CYS A 486 2.84 -4.82 -12.19
CA CYS A 486 2.46 -4.52 -13.58
C CYS A 486 1.00 -4.89 -13.90
N VAL A 487 0.45 -5.95 -13.29
CA VAL A 487 -0.96 -6.33 -13.43
C VAL A 487 -1.88 -5.36 -12.68
N VAL A 488 -1.56 -4.99 -11.44
CA VAL A 488 -2.33 -4.01 -10.65
C VAL A 488 -2.37 -2.67 -11.37
N VAL A 489 -1.22 -2.14 -11.81
CA VAL A 489 -1.15 -0.87 -12.54
C VAL A 489 -1.88 -0.92 -13.89
N ALA A 490 -1.90 -2.06 -14.58
CA ALA A 490 -2.67 -2.23 -15.81
C ALA A 490 -4.19 -2.40 -15.59
N LEU A 491 -4.61 -2.78 -14.37
CA LEU A 491 -6.01 -2.87 -13.94
C LEU A 491 -6.50 -1.56 -13.27
N SER A 492 -5.60 -0.73 -12.75
CA SER A 492 -5.88 0.62 -12.26
C SER A 492 -6.43 1.49 -13.40
N SER A 493 -7.46 2.29 -13.11
CA SER A 493 -8.13 3.04 -14.17
C SER A 493 -7.24 4.13 -14.77
N LEU A 494 -7.27 4.26 -16.11
CA LEU A 494 -6.61 5.34 -16.84
C LEU A 494 -7.02 6.73 -16.34
N LYS A 495 -8.28 6.89 -15.89
CA LYS A 495 -8.78 8.11 -15.23
C LYS A 495 -7.93 8.50 -14.01
N ILE A 496 -7.59 7.52 -13.16
CA ILE A 496 -6.88 7.74 -11.90
C ILE A 496 -5.38 7.94 -12.16
N MET A 497 -4.78 7.16 -13.06
CA MET A 497 -3.39 7.39 -13.49
C MET A 497 -3.19 8.81 -14.02
N VAL A 498 -4.04 9.31 -14.92
CA VAL A 498 -3.93 10.69 -15.43
C VAL A 498 -4.16 11.73 -14.33
N LYS A 499 -5.18 11.55 -13.47
CA LYS A 499 -5.47 12.47 -12.35
C LYS A 499 -4.33 12.58 -11.32
N LEU A 500 -3.46 11.56 -11.19
CA LEU A 500 -2.37 11.55 -10.19
C LEU A 500 -1.00 11.84 -10.78
N ILE A 501 -0.67 11.30 -11.95
CA ILE A 501 0.64 11.50 -12.59
C ILE A 501 0.86 13.00 -12.85
N VAL A 502 -0.18 13.73 -13.30
CA VAL A 502 -0.04 15.16 -13.64
C VAL A 502 0.25 16.03 -12.40
N PRO A 503 -0.48 15.94 -11.27
CA PRO A 503 -0.11 16.66 -10.04
C PRO A 503 1.22 16.22 -9.44
N THR A 504 1.50 14.91 -9.39
CA THR A 504 2.72 14.39 -8.75
C THR A 504 3.95 14.89 -9.51
N VAL A 505 4.07 14.60 -10.82
CA VAL A 505 5.22 15.02 -11.65
C VAL A 505 5.41 16.55 -11.65
N LYS A 506 4.32 17.31 -11.55
CA LYS A 506 4.37 18.78 -11.50
C LYS A 506 4.85 19.32 -10.14
N ILE A 507 4.54 18.63 -9.05
CA ILE A 507 5.07 18.92 -7.71
C ILE A 507 6.51 18.41 -7.55
N ASP A 508 6.87 17.30 -8.18
CA ASP A 508 8.22 16.69 -8.09
C ASP A 508 9.31 17.58 -8.71
N LEU A 509 8.97 18.31 -9.78
CA LEU A 509 9.92 19.14 -10.54
C LEU A 509 10.40 20.39 -9.78
N GLU A 510 9.53 21.14 -9.10
CA GLU A 510 9.94 22.42 -8.48
C GLU A 510 10.98 22.28 -7.35
N PRO A 511 10.83 21.36 -6.36
CA PRO A 511 11.85 21.14 -5.32
C PRO A 511 13.13 20.52 -5.89
N GLY A 512 13.01 19.60 -6.84
CA GLY A 512 14.14 18.99 -7.53
C GLY A 512 15.00 20.03 -8.27
N ILE A 513 14.37 20.99 -8.95
CA ILE A 513 15.03 22.11 -9.63
C ILE A 513 15.69 23.08 -8.64
N LEU A 514 15.09 23.30 -7.46
CA LEU A 514 15.69 24.13 -6.39
C LEU A 514 16.97 23.52 -5.81
N LEU A 515 17.03 22.18 -5.69
CA LEU A 515 18.23 21.43 -5.30
C LEU A 515 19.27 21.36 -6.43
N ALA A 516 18.85 21.16 -7.68
CA ALA A 516 19.71 20.91 -8.84
C ALA A 516 20.31 22.19 -9.49
N LYS A 517 20.99 23.04 -8.69
CA LYS A 517 21.60 24.30 -9.16
C LYS A 517 22.88 24.17 -10.02
N SER A 518 22.85 23.36 -11.08
CA SER A 518 23.70 23.56 -12.27
C SER A 518 23.29 22.67 -13.47
N GLY A 519 23.31 23.23 -14.69
CA GLY A 519 23.35 22.45 -15.95
C GLY A 519 22.02 22.17 -16.66
N VAL A 520 20.87 22.36 -16.02
CA VAL A 520 19.58 21.81 -16.48
C VAL A 520 18.76 22.82 -17.31
N LYS A 521 19.22 23.21 -18.51
CA LYS A 521 18.38 23.97 -19.48
C LYS A 521 17.80 23.10 -20.61
N SER A 522 18.58 22.17 -21.15
CA SER A 522 18.11 21.32 -22.27
C SER A 522 17.09 20.26 -21.84
N LEU A 523 17.09 19.86 -20.56
CA LEU A 523 16.11 18.92 -20.00
C LEU A 523 14.81 19.63 -19.58
N VAL A 524 14.86 20.89 -19.16
CA VAL A 524 13.65 21.71 -18.92
C VAL A 524 12.84 21.81 -20.21
N SER A 525 13.47 22.21 -21.33
CA SER A 525 12.81 22.22 -22.65
C SER A 525 12.26 20.86 -23.12
N LEU A 526 12.73 19.74 -22.57
CA LEU A 526 12.23 18.40 -22.89
C LEU A 526 11.07 18.00 -21.96
N ALA A 527 11.17 18.36 -20.67
CA ALA A 527 10.12 18.18 -19.68
C ALA A 527 8.91 19.05 -19.98
N ASP A 528 9.12 20.34 -20.31
CA ASP A 528 8.07 21.27 -20.74
C ASP A 528 7.28 20.68 -21.92
N GLY A 529 7.95 20.14 -22.95
CA GLY A 529 7.30 19.52 -24.10
C GLY A 529 6.53 18.22 -23.78
N VAL A 530 6.93 17.47 -22.75
CA VAL A 530 6.18 16.29 -22.26
C VAL A 530 5.01 16.73 -21.37
N VAL A 531 5.18 17.80 -20.58
CA VAL A 531 4.13 18.39 -19.73
C VAL A 531 3.04 19.05 -20.57
N ASP A 532 3.39 19.78 -21.62
CA ASP A 532 2.43 20.37 -22.58
C ASP A 532 1.65 19.28 -23.33
N LEU A 533 2.32 18.20 -23.76
CA LEU A 533 1.66 17.05 -24.38
C LEU A 533 0.72 16.34 -23.38
N GLY A 534 1.15 16.16 -22.13
CA GLY A 534 0.33 15.60 -21.06
C GLY A 534 -0.87 16.48 -20.70
N LEU A 535 -0.70 17.80 -20.65
CA LEU A 535 -1.77 18.77 -20.44
C LEU A 535 -2.76 18.79 -21.60
N ALA A 536 -2.29 18.79 -22.86
CA ALA A 536 -3.16 18.73 -24.03
C ALA A 536 -4.03 17.46 -24.01
N VAL A 537 -3.42 16.29 -23.79
CA VAL A 537 -4.14 15.01 -23.66
C VAL A 537 -5.10 15.02 -22.45
N THR A 538 -4.71 15.62 -21.33
CA THR A 538 -5.57 15.72 -20.14
C THR A 538 -6.78 16.63 -20.38
N ILE A 539 -6.61 17.78 -21.04
CA ILE A 539 -7.69 18.72 -21.36
C ILE A 539 -8.66 18.11 -22.39
N GLU A 540 -8.13 17.45 -23.42
CA GLU A 540 -8.94 16.76 -24.43
C GLU A 540 -9.72 15.59 -23.81
N TYR A 541 -9.10 14.84 -22.88
CA TYR A 541 -9.75 13.77 -22.14
C TYR A 541 -10.82 14.28 -21.16
N ASP A 542 -10.53 15.30 -20.36
CA ASP A 542 -11.47 15.88 -19.37
C ASP A 542 -12.72 16.47 -20.04
N MET A 543 -12.52 17.18 -21.17
CA MET A 543 -13.61 17.68 -22.00
C MET A 543 -14.44 16.54 -22.63
N SER A 544 -13.85 15.38 -22.94
CA SER A 544 -14.60 14.19 -23.35
C SER A 544 -15.34 13.50 -22.19
N LEU A 545 -14.76 13.54 -20.98
CA LEU A 545 -15.25 12.86 -19.79
C LEU A 545 -16.51 13.53 -19.22
N HIS A 546 -16.47 14.86 -19.04
CA HIS A 546 -17.65 15.65 -18.65
C HIS A 546 -18.82 15.41 -19.61
N LYS A 547 -18.53 15.21 -20.91
CA LYS A 547 -19.52 14.97 -21.95
C LYS A 547 -20.18 13.59 -21.86
N LEU A 548 -19.41 12.58 -21.43
CA LEU A 548 -19.93 11.24 -21.13
C LEU A 548 -20.82 11.27 -19.88
N GLU A 549 -20.39 11.96 -18.82
CA GLU A 549 -21.14 12.07 -17.57
C GLU A 549 -22.46 12.84 -17.77
N GLU A 550 -22.44 13.95 -18.53
CA GLU A 550 -23.66 14.66 -18.92
C GLU A 550 -24.58 13.78 -19.79
N PHE A 551 -24.02 12.96 -20.70
CA PHE A 551 -24.80 12.03 -21.52
C PHE A 551 -25.49 10.94 -20.68
N GLU A 552 -24.79 10.32 -19.72
CA GLU A 552 -25.36 9.30 -18.84
C GLU A 552 -26.43 9.89 -17.90
N GLU A 553 -26.20 11.08 -17.34
CA GLU A 553 -27.17 11.81 -16.53
C GLU A 553 -28.46 12.11 -17.32
N HIS A 554 -28.33 12.57 -18.57
CA HIS A 554 -29.50 12.82 -19.43
C HIS A 554 -30.18 11.51 -19.88
N ALA A 555 -29.43 10.43 -20.12
CA ALA A 555 -30.00 9.10 -20.40
C ALA A 555 -30.75 8.49 -19.19
N ALA A 556 -30.43 8.91 -17.96
CA ALA A 556 -31.25 8.65 -16.79
C ALA A 556 -32.52 9.53 -16.77
N LYS A 557 -32.39 10.85 -16.97
CA LYS A 557 -33.50 11.83 -16.97
C LYS A 557 -34.61 11.54 -18.00
N VAL A 558 -34.30 10.92 -19.15
CA VAL A 558 -35.34 10.45 -20.11
C VAL A 558 -36.35 9.52 -19.46
N LYS A 559 -35.94 8.73 -18.46
CA LYS A 559 -36.79 7.74 -17.78
C LYS A 559 -37.73 8.37 -16.74
N THR A 560 -37.57 9.67 -16.44
CA THR A 560 -38.36 10.40 -15.43
C THR A 560 -39.36 11.40 -16.03
N LEU A 561 -39.49 11.45 -17.36
CA LEU A 561 -40.53 12.24 -18.06
C LEU A 561 -41.92 11.72 -17.66
N LYS A 562 -42.85 12.62 -17.30
CA LYS A 562 -44.22 12.26 -16.90
C LYS A 562 -45.03 11.73 -18.09
N LYS A 563 -44.79 12.32 -19.27
CA LYS A 563 -45.42 11.96 -20.54
C LYS A 563 -44.43 11.17 -21.40
N ALA A 564 -44.87 10.01 -21.91
CA ALA A 564 -44.08 9.24 -22.85
C ALA A 564 -43.80 10.05 -24.14
N PRO A 565 -42.53 10.14 -24.61
CA PRO A 565 -42.22 10.79 -25.89
C PRO A 565 -42.92 10.10 -27.07
N SER A 566 -43.13 10.85 -28.16
CA SER A 566 -43.64 10.30 -29.42
C SER A 566 -42.69 9.23 -30.00
N ASP A 567 -43.23 8.29 -30.79
CA ASP A 567 -42.42 7.25 -31.45
C ASP A 567 -41.28 7.84 -32.31
N GLU A 568 -41.49 9.02 -32.91
CA GLU A 568 -40.47 9.78 -33.63
C GLU A 568 -39.34 10.24 -32.69
N ASN A 569 -39.67 10.86 -31.57
CA ASN A 569 -38.68 11.27 -30.56
C ASN A 569 -37.96 10.05 -29.96
N LEU A 570 -38.64 8.92 -29.75
CA LEU A 570 -38.04 7.67 -29.31
C LEU A 570 -37.06 7.08 -30.33
N LEU A 571 -37.36 7.17 -31.63
CA LEU A 571 -36.45 6.73 -32.70
C LEU A 571 -35.21 7.64 -32.81
N ILE A 572 -35.38 8.95 -32.68
CA ILE A 572 -34.26 9.92 -32.64
C ILE A 572 -33.34 9.62 -31.45
N LEU A 573 -33.91 9.50 -30.23
CA LEU A 573 -33.14 9.15 -29.03
C LEU A 573 -32.45 7.79 -29.17
N TYR A 574 -33.12 6.77 -29.74
CA TYR A 574 -32.53 5.46 -29.98
C TYR A 574 -31.34 5.52 -30.95
N GLY A 575 -31.49 6.19 -32.09
CA GLY A 575 -30.44 6.31 -33.09
C GLY A 575 -29.19 6.98 -32.52
N LEU A 576 -29.38 8.14 -31.87
CA LEU A 576 -28.30 8.89 -31.23
C LEU A 576 -27.63 8.07 -30.11
N TYR A 577 -28.41 7.49 -29.18
CA TYR A 577 -27.87 6.65 -28.10
C TYR A 577 -27.05 5.46 -28.63
N LYS A 578 -27.49 4.83 -29.72
CA LYS A 578 -26.75 3.73 -30.36
C LYS A 578 -25.45 4.22 -31.02
N GLN A 579 -25.45 5.38 -31.66
CA GLN A 579 -24.24 5.98 -32.24
C GLN A 579 -23.25 6.40 -31.15
N SER A 580 -23.70 7.04 -30.06
CA SER A 580 -22.86 7.39 -28.91
C SER A 580 -22.24 6.16 -28.24
N THR A 581 -23.03 5.15 -27.93
CA THR A 581 -22.55 3.96 -27.21
C THR A 581 -21.73 3.03 -28.10
N VAL A 582 -22.28 2.58 -29.22
CA VAL A 582 -21.63 1.58 -30.09
C VAL A 582 -20.77 2.23 -31.17
N GLY A 583 -21.26 3.29 -31.82
CA GLY A 583 -20.66 3.87 -33.03
C GLY A 583 -21.45 3.47 -34.29
N PRO A 584 -20.84 3.52 -35.48
CA PRO A 584 -21.47 3.15 -36.75
C PRO A 584 -22.18 1.79 -36.72
N VAL A 585 -23.26 1.65 -37.51
CA VAL A 585 -24.14 0.47 -37.44
C VAL A 585 -23.48 -0.77 -38.03
N ASN A 586 -23.16 -1.71 -37.14
CA ASN A 586 -22.40 -2.93 -37.41
C ASN A 586 -23.27 -4.20 -37.58
N THR A 587 -24.59 -4.04 -37.76
CA THR A 587 -25.55 -5.14 -37.89
C THR A 587 -26.25 -5.12 -39.24
N SER A 588 -26.66 -6.29 -39.76
CA SER A 588 -27.50 -6.38 -40.96
C SER A 588 -28.91 -5.83 -40.72
N ARG A 589 -29.48 -5.14 -41.71
CA ARG A 589 -30.83 -4.56 -41.63
C ARG A 589 -31.91 -5.64 -41.41
N PRO A 590 -32.79 -5.51 -40.40
CA PRO A 590 -33.86 -6.49 -40.14
C PRO A 590 -34.82 -6.69 -41.32
N GLY A 591 -35.31 -7.93 -41.44
CA GLY A 591 -36.21 -8.35 -42.51
C GLY A 591 -37.58 -7.65 -42.48
N ILE A 592 -38.28 -7.66 -43.63
CA ILE A 592 -39.48 -6.84 -43.89
C ILE A 592 -40.63 -7.05 -42.89
N PHE A 593 -40.71 -8.21 -42.24
CA PHE A 593 -41.75 -8.54 -41.27
C PHE A 593 -41.47 -8.01 -39.84
N ASN A 594 -40.24 -7.60 -39.51
CA ASN A 594 -39.93 -6.96 -38.23
C ASN A 594 -39.84 -5.43 -38.40
N LEU A 595 -41.00 -4.78 -38.52
CA LEU A 595 -41.11 -3.34 -38.74
C LEU A 595 -40.47 -2.50 -37.62
N ARG A 596 -40.59 -2.94 -36.36
CA ARG A 596 -40.11 -2.18 -35.19
C ARG A 596 -38.58 -2.13 -35.13
N ASP A 597 -37.92 -3.27 -35.26
CA ASP A 597 -36.45 -3.30 -35.21
C ASP A 597 -35.83 -2.81 -36.52
N ARG A 598 -36.54 -2.90 -37.64
CA ARG A 598 -36.18 -2.22 -38.89
C ARG A 598 -36.19 -0.69 -38.72
N ALA A 599 -37.22 -0.12 -38.13
CA ALA A 599 -37.29 1.33 -37.86
C ALA A 599 -36.16 1.80 -36.92
N LYS A 600 -35.86 1.03 -35.87
CA LYS A 600 -34.69 1.25 -35.00
C LYS A 600 -33.36 1.22 -35.77
N TRP A 601 -33.17 0.22 -36.64
CA TRP A 601 -31.97 0.11 -37.47
C TRP A 601 -31.86 1.28 -38.44
N ASP A 602 -32.96 1.66 -39.08
CA ASP A 602 -33.01 2.80 -40.01
C ASP A 602 -32.68 4.12 -39.29
N ALA A 603 -33.16 4.33 -38.07
CA ALA A 603 -32.84 5.49 -37.24
C ALA A 603 -31.36 5.53 -36.79
N TRP A 604 -30.75 4.38 -36.48
CA TRP A 604 -29.30 4.30 -36.20
C TRP A 604 -28.47 4.52 -37.46
N LYS A 605 -28.88 3.96 -38.62
CA LYS A 605 -28.22 4.18 -39.91
C LYS A 605 -28.26 5.66 -40.34
N ALA A 606 -29.35 6.37 -40.02
CA ALA A 606 -29.51 7.79 -40.34
C ALA A 606 -28.51 8.72 -39.63
N VAL A 607 -27.93 8.29 -38.49
CA VAL A 607 -26.92 9.07 -37.73
C VAL A 607 -25.51 8.50 -37.84
N GLU A 608 -25.28 7.49 -38.69
CA GLU A 608 -24.01 6.77 -38.82
C GLU A 608 -22.80 7.68 -39.12
N ALA A 609 -23.03 8.79 -39.83
CA ALA A 609 -22.01 9.76 -40.22
C ALA A 609 -21.56 10.71 -39.09
N LYS A 610 -22.23 10.71 -37.93
CA LYS A 610 -21.84 11.51 -36.76
C LYS A 610 -20.76 10.79 -35.95
N SER A 611 -19.80 11.55 -35.43
CA SER A 611 -18.92 11.07 -34.35
C SER A 611 -19.72 10.70 -33.10
N LYS A 612 -19.11 9.94 -32.17
CA LYS A 612 -19.73 9.62 -30.89
C LYS A 612 -20.09 10.88 -30.10
N ASP A 613 -19.21 11.88 -30.13
CA ASP A 613 -19.32 13.10 -29.33
C ASP A 613 -20.36 14.07 -29.90
N GLU A 614 -20.54 14.12 -31.22
CA GLU A 614 -21.68 14.80 -31.85
C GLU A 614 -22.99 14.10 -31.50
N ALA A 615 -23.04 12.77 -31.58
CA ALA A 615 -24.23 12.01 -31.20
C ALA A 615 -24.59 12.19 -29.72
N MET A 616 -23.60 12.28 -28.81
CA MET A 616 -23.83 12.62 -27.41
C MET A 616 -24.37 14.05 -27.25
N SER A 617 -23.80 15.02 -27.97
CA SER A 617 -24.24 16.42 -27.95
C SER A 617 -25.70 16.56 -28.38
N ASP A 618 -26.06 15.93 -29.49
CA ASP A 618 -27.42 15.91 -30.03
C ASP A 618 -28.39 15.18 -29.09
N TYR A 619 -27.95 14.09 -28.47
CA TYR A 619 -28.75 13.35 -27.50
C TYR A 619 -29.07 14.22 -26.29
N ILE A 620 -28.05 14.79 -25.62
CA ILE A 620 -28.21 15.71 -24.48
C ILE A 620 -29.16 16.87 -24.86
N THR A 621 -28.94 17.48 -26.03
CA THR A 621 -29.80 18.57 -26.55
C THR A 621 -31.25 18.12 -26.72
N LYS A 622 -31.49 16.93 -27.29
CA LYS A 622 -32.84 16.41 -27.49
C LYS A 622 -33.52 16.01 -26.18
N VAL A 623 -32.77 15.54 -25.18
CA VAL A 623 -33.31 15.27 -23.83
C VAL A 623 -33.71 16.58 -23.13
N LYS A 624 -32.89 17.63 -23.22
CA LYS A 624 -33.22 18.95 -22.64
C LYS A 624 -34.52 19.52 -23.22
N GLN A 625 -34.70 19.46 -24.54
CA GLN A 625 -35.97 19.82 -25.20
C GLN A 625 -37.17 19.04 -24.66
N LEU A 626 -37.04 17.72 -24.48
CA LEU A 626 -38.13 16.89 -23.96
C LEU A 626 -38.46 17.17 -22.49
N LEU A 627 -37.46 17.52 -21.68
CA LEU A 627 -37.66 17.95 -20.29
C LEU A 627 -38.36 19.31 -20.22
N GLU A 628 -38.03 20.24 -21.13
CA GLU A 628 -38.72 21.53 -21.27
C GLU A 628 -40.17 21.34 -21.75
N GLU A 629 -40.44 20.43 -22.69
CA GLU A 629 -41.79 20.07 -23.15
C GLU A 629 -42.65 19.42 -22.03
N ASP A 630 -42.08 18.54 -21.21
CA ASP A 630 -42.76 17.88 -20.06
C ASP A 630 -42.97 18.84 -18.88
N ALA A 631 -42.09 19.84 -18.71
CA ALA A 631 -42.24 20.91 -17.73
C ALA A 631 -43.27 21.98 -18.16
N ALA A 632 -43.33 22.31 -19.45
CA ALA A 632 -44.28 23.29 -20.01
C ALA A 632 -45.69 22.73 -20.25
N SER A 633 -45.90 21.42 -20.02
CA SER A 633 -47.20 20.75 -20.11
C SER A 633 -47.69 20.17 -18.77
N ALA A 634 -47.11 20.65 -17.66
CA ALA A 634 -47.45 20.30 -16.28
C ALA A 634 -48.08 21.46 -15.50
#